data_AF-A0A256BDE7-F1
#
_entry.id   AF-A0A256BDE7-F1
#
_cell.length_a   1.000
_cell.length_b   1.000
_cell.length_c   1.000
_cell.angle_alpha   90.00
_cell.angle_beta   90.00
_cell.angle_gamma   90.00
#
_symmetry.space_group_name_H-M   'P 1'
#
loop_
_entity.id
_entity.type
_entity.pdbx_description
1 polymer ?
#
loop_
_entity_poly.entity_id
_entity_poly.type
_entity_poly.pdbx_seq_one_letter_code
_entity_poly.pdbx_strand_id
1 'polypeptide(L)' 'MKTYSFDTILEFIEEMSDDEQITLIDLIGYRLKEKRRDAIAFNIKRADEEYSEGKVFRGTVVDVMAELKR' A
#
# COMPACT_ATOMS: atom_id res chain seq x y z
N MET A 1 8.27 -9.94 -21.43
CA MET A 1 8.42 -8.66 -20.72
C MET A 1 9.91 -8.41 -20.55
N LYS A 2 10.45 -7.23 -20.87
CA LYS A 2 11.84 -6.91 -20.54
C LYS A 2 11.91 -6.53 -19.06
N THR A 3 12.89 -7.05 -18.34
CA THR A 3 13.19 -6.68 -16.96
C THR A 3 14.47 -5.86 -16.98
N TYR A 4 14.40 -4.63 -16.51
CA TYR A 4 15.56 -3.74 -16.35
C TYR A 4 16.01 -3.77 -14.89
N SER A 5 17.31 -3.58 -14.63
CA SER A 5 17.80 -3.31 -13.27
C SER A 5 17.30 -1.94 -12.81
N PHE A 6 17.38 -1.68 -11.50
CA PHE A 6 17.07 -0.35 -10.98
C PHE A 6 18.03 0.71 -11.53
N ASP A 7 19.33 0.38 -11.61
CA ASP A 7 20.36 1.30 -12.09
C ASP A 7 20.12 1.71 -13.55
N THR A 8 19.77 0.77 -14.44
CA THR A 8 19.41 1.10 -15.83
C THR A 8 18.10 1.89 -15.96
N ILE A 9 17.20 1.80 -14.98
CA ILE A 9 16.02 2.67 -14.92
C ILE A 9 16.43 4.10 -14.51
N LEU A 10 17.42 4.27 -13.63
CA LEU A 10 17.97 5.58 -13.29
C LEU A 10 18.67 6.22 -14.50
N GLU A 11 19.51 5.48 -15.22
CA GLU A 11 20.16 5.93 -16.46
C GLU A 11 19.11 6.48 -17.46
N PHE A 12 18.01 5.77 -17.69
CA PHE A 12 16.94 6.24 -18.58
C PHE A 12 16.16 7.45 -18.04
N ILE A 13 16.13 7.69 -16.73
CA ILE A 13 15.51 8.89 -16.14
C ILE A 13 16.45 10.08 -16.29
N GLU A 14 17.76 9.90 -16.15
CA GLU A 14 18.77 10.94 -16.37
C GLU A 14 18.84 11.40 -17.84
N GLU A 15 18.48 10.53 -18.80
CA GLU A 15 18.35 10.87 -20.22
C GLU A 15 17.05 11.63 -20.58
N MET A 16 16.05 11.70 -19.68
CA MET A 16 14.78 12.41 -19.92
C MET A 16 14.92 13.92 -19.75
N SER A 17 14.12 14.69 -20.49
CA SER A 17 13.98 16.13 -20.28
C SER A 17 13.30 16.45 -18.94
N ASP A 18 13.55 17.65 -18.40
CA ASP A 18 12.97 18.11 -17.13
C ASP A 18 11.44 17.96 -17.08
N ASP A 19 10.73 18.31 -18.17
CA ASP A 19 9.27 18.19 -18.28
C ASP A 19 8.79 16.73 -18.22
N GLU A 20 9.54 15.80 -18.83
CA GLU A 20 9.26 14.37 -18.78
C GLU A 20 9.51 13.79 -17.38
N GLN A 21 10.60 14.20 -16.72
CA GLN A 21 10.90 13.80 -15.34
C GLN A 21 9.83 14.31 -14.36
N ILE A 22 9.40 15.56 -14.48
CA ILE A 22 8.30 16.14 -13.68
C ILE A 22 7.00 15.33 -13.90
N THR A 23 6.66 15.06 -15.16
CA THR A 23 5.47 14.25 -15.52
C THR A 23 5.55 12.83 -14.94
N LEU A 24 6.74 12.22 -14.93
CA LEU A 24 6.97 10.90 -14.36
C LEU A 24 6.80 10.89 -12.83
N ILE A 25 7.30 11.92 -12.14
CA ILE A 25 7.14 12.09 -10.68
C ILE A 25 5.65 12.15 -10.30
N ASP A 26 4.85 12.96 -11.01
CA ASP A 26 3.41 13.08 -10.78
C ASP A 26 2.67 11.75 -11.03
N LEU A 27 3.02 11.05 -12.12
CA LEU A 27 2.44 9.75 -12.46
C LEU A 27 2.76 8.68 -11.40
N ILE A 28 4.00 8.62 -10.92
CA ILE A 28 4.43 7.71 -9.85
C ILE A 28 3.70 8.06 -8.55
N GLY A 29 3.66 9.35 -8.19
CA GLY A 29 2.96 9.84 -6.99
C GLY A 29 1.47 9.50 -6.99
N TYR A 30 0.79 9.64 -8.13
CA TYR A 30 -0.60 9.20 -8.31
C TYR A 30 -0.75 7.69 -8.12
N ARG A 31 0.07 6.88 -8.82
CA ARG A 31 0.00 5.40 -8.76
C ARG A 31 0.28 4.85 -7.36
N LEU A 32 1.17 5.47 -6.59
CA LEU A 32 1.43 5.09 -5.19
C LEU A 32 0.23 5.42 -4.28
N LYS A 33 -0.47 6.54 -4.52
CA LYS A 33 -1.71 6.88 -3.81
C LYS A 33 -2.84 5.89 -4.12
N GLU A 34 -2.99 5.46 -5.38
CA GLU A 34 -3.97 4.42 -5.74
C GLU A 34 -3.67 3.07 -5.06
N LYS A 35 -2.43 2.56 -5.18
CA LYS A 35 -2.04 1.30 -4.52
C LYS A 35 -2.31 1.32 -3.00
N ARG A 36 -2.17 2.49 -2.35
CA ARG A 36 -2.51 2.65 -0.94
C ARG A 36 -4.02 2.63 -0.69
N ARG A 37 -4.84 3.19 -1.59
CA ARG A 37 -6.32 3.07 -1.54
C ARG A 37 -6.75 1.62 -1.71
N ASP A 38 -6.18 0.90 -2.67
CA ASP A 38 -6.49 -0.52 -2.92
C ASP A 38 -6.19 -1.37 -1.68
N ALA A 39 -5.04 -1.16 -1.03
CA ALA A 39 -4.68 -1.83 0.20
C ALA A 39 -5.63 -1.50 1.38
N ILE A 40 -6.10 -0.25 1.48
CA ILE A 40 -7.10 0.15 2.49
C ILE A 40 -8.44 -0.52 2.21
N ALA A 41 -8.92 -0.50 0.97
CA ALA A 41 -10.18 -1.13 0.56
C ALA A 41 -10.16 -2.65 0.78
N PHE A 42 -9.06 -3.31 0.46
CA PHE A 42 -8.83 -4.73 0.76
C PHE A 42 -8.90 -5.01 2.27
N ASN A 43 -8.21 -4.21 3.10
CA ASN A 43 -8.22 -4.38 4.55
C ASN A 43 -9.61 -4.13 5.17
N ILE A 44 -10.36 -3.13 4.67
CA ILE A 44 -11.74 -2.88 5.11
C ILE A 44 -12.62 -4.09 4.80
N LYS A 45 -12.58 -4.59 3.56
CA LYS A 45 -13.35 -5.76 3.14
C LYS A 45 -13.02 -6.98 4.02
N ARG A 46 -11.72 -7.26 4.22
CA ARG A 46 -11.27 -8.38 5.06
C ARG A 46 -11.73 -8.25 6.51
N ALA A 47 -11.70 -7.05 7.09
CA ALA A 47 -12.15 -6.81 8.45
C ALA A 47 -13.67 -7.00 8.63
N ASP A 48 -14.47 -6.63 7.62
CA ASP A 48 -15.93 -6.87 7.61
C ASP A 48 -16.26 -8.37 7.47
N GLU A 49 -15.54 -9.08 6.60
CA GLU A 49 -15.58 -10.55 6.48
C GLU A 49 -15.21 -11.21 7.82
N GLU A 50 -14.07 -10.87 8.42
CA GLU A 50 -13.61 -11.38 9.73
C GLU A 50 -14.63 -11.09 10.85
N TYR A 51 -15.25 -9.91 10.87
CA TYR A 51 -16.26 -9.54 11.86
C TYR A 51 -17.56 -10.35 11.71
N SER A 52 -18.05 -10.52 10.47
CA SER A 52 -19.26 -11.28 10.15
C SER A 52 -19.12 -12.78 10.42
N GLU A 53 -17.95 -13.35 10.12
CA GLU A 53 -17.59 -14.74 10.43
C GLU A 53 -17.28 -14.96 11.92
N GLY A 54 -17.23 -13.89 12.73
CA GLY A 54 -16.92 -13.95 14.15
C GLY A 54 -15.46 -14.25 14.46
N LYS A 55 -14.55 -14.14 13.48
CA LYS A 55 -13.09 -14.24 13.62
C LYS A 55 -12.46 -13.00 14.26
N VAL A 56 -13.16 -12.42 15.23
CA VAL A 56 -12.77 -11.22 15.97
C VAL A 56 -12.75 -11.50 17.46
N PHE A 57 -11.73 -10.99 18.14
CA PHE A 57 -11.68 -11.04 19.60
C PHE A 57 -12.84 -10.22 20.18
N ARG A 58 -13.59 -10.81 21.12
CA ARG A 58 -14.69 -10.17 21.83
C ARG A 58 -14.48 -10.35 23.33
N GLY A 59 -14.44 -9.24 24.07
CA GLY A 59 -14.19 -9.22 25.50
C GLY A 59 -14.36 -7.80 26.06
N THR A 60 -14.10 -7.64 27.35
CA THR A 60 -14.05 -6.33 28.01
C THR A 60 -12.79 -5.57 27.60
N VAL A 61 -12.71 -4.27 27.97
CA VAL A 61 -11.49 -3.48 27.79
C VAL A 61 -10.28 -4.11 28.48
N VAL A 62 -10.48 -4.79 29.61
CA VAL A 62 -9.40 -5.50 30.33
C VAL A 62 -8.88 -6.67 29.51
N ASP A 63 -9.78 -7.45 28.90
CA ASP A 63 -9.42 -8.63 28.10
C ASP A 63 -8.68 -8.21 26.81
N VAL A 64 -9.15 -7.14 26.14
CA VAL A 64 -8.47 -6.57 24.96
C VAL A 64 -7.07 -6.06 25.32
N MET A 65 -6.93 -5.37 26.46
CA MET A 65 -5.64 -4.85 26.93
C MET A 65 -4.68 -5.95 27.42
N ALA A 66 -5.17 -7.15 27.71
CA ALA A 66 -4.35 -8.32 28.00
C ALA A 66 -3.86 -8.98 26.70
N GLU A 67 -4.74 -9.14 25.70
CA GLU A 67 -4.39 -9.74 24.40
C GLU A 67 -3.40 -8.87 23.60
N LEU A 68 -3.53 -7.53 23.64
CA LEU A 68 -2.58 -6.60 23.00
C LEU A 68 -1.18 -6.56 23.63
N LYS A 69 -0.95 -7.25 24.75
CA LYS A 69 0.34 -7.30 25.47
C LYS A 69 1.07 -8.65 25.35
N ARG A 70 0.53 -9.57 24.55
CA ARG A 70 1.11 -10.88 24.25
C ARG A 70 2.19 -10.81 23.18
#